data_AF-A0A8H4L2T4-F1
#
_entry.id   AF-A0A8H4L2T4-F1
#
_cell.length_a   1.000
_cell.length_b   1.000
_cell.length_c   1.000
_cell.angle_alpha   90.00
_cell.angle_beta   90.00
_cell.angle_gamma   90.00
#
_symmetry.space_group_name_H-M   'P 1'
#
loop_
_entity.id
_entity.type
_entity.pdbx_description
1 polymer ?
#
loop_
_entity_poly.entity_id
_entity_poly.type
_entity_poly.pdbx_seq_one_letter_code
_entity_poly.pdbx_strand_id
1 'polypeptide(L)'
;MVLSKQTIFILSSLLYAATPAVTVPSAPRDLVVLAREVVDDVDGTLTFYGDADPAAAEMSKRDGSELSKRCGSSTVSCFGSHRADAWVCNQLTYQVERSTTQLQQSPRSICMTISGKQCCISWANVVSSGQEKDLANAAYKVLGDCNIWNDGTVSGLTRDTQIGNTCTTQCLSDRADGCE
;
A
#
# COMPACT_ATOMS: atom_id res chain seq x y z
N MET A 1 47.49 -43.06 49.40
CA MET A 1 46.04 -42.77 49.42
C MET A 1 45.88 -41.39 48.78
N VAL A 2 45.46 -41.33 47.52
CA VAL A 2 45.36 -40.07 46.74
C VAL A 2 43.89 -39.64 46.77
N LEU A 3 43.58 -38.53 47.44
CA LEU A 3 42.23 -37.97 47.47
C LEU A 3 42.06 -36.97 46.33
N SER A 4 41.18 -37.32 45.39
CA SER A 4 40.85 -36.57 44.18
C SER A 4 39.95 -35.36 44.49
N LYS A 5 40.31 -34.19 43.94
CA LYS A 5 39.54 -32.93 43.97
C LYS A 5 38.34 -33.04 43.02
N GLN A 6 37.12 -32.88 43.53
CA GLN A 6 35.93 -32.71 42.69
C GLN A 6 35.63 -31.22 42.50
N THR A 7 35.67 -30.78 41.24
CA THR A 7 35.32 -29.41 40.82
C THR A 7 33.86 -29.42 40.37
N ILE A 8 33.00 -28.69 41.08
CA ILE A 8 31.59 -28.52 40.73
C ILE A 8 31.47 -27.32 39.77
N PHE A 9 31.01 -27.56 38.54
CA PHE A 9 30.64 -26.51 37.58
C PHE A 9 29.12 -26.28 37.66
N ILE A 10 28.71 -25.08 38.06
CA ILE A 10 27.31 -24.64 38.04
C ILE A 10 27.06 -23.93 36.70
N LEU A 11 26.25 -24.54 35.83
CA LEU A 11 25.76 -23.94 34.59
C LEU A 11 24.51 -23.10 34.90
N SER A 12 24.66 -21.78 34.93
CA SER A 12 23.53 -20.84 34.98
C SER A 12 22.94 -20.65 33.58
N SER A 13 21.72 -21.16 33.39
CA SER A 13 20.93 -21.01 32.17
C SER A 13 20.35 -19.60 32.07
N LEU A 14 20.86 -18.77 31.15
CA LEU A 14 20.24 -17.51 30.75
C LEU A 14 19.02 -17.79 29.86
N LEU A 15 17.82 -17.55 30.39
CA LEU A 15 16.58 -17.54 29.61
C LEU A 15 16.50 -16.22 28.83
N TYR A 16 16.74 -16.29 27.53
CA TYR A 16 16.53 -15.16 26.61
C TYR A 16 15.05 -15.14 26.21
N ALA A 17 14.32 -14.12 26.65
CA ALA A 17 12.95 -13.88 26.19
C ALA A 17 13.01 -13.37 24.74
N ALA A 18 12.54 -14.19 23.80
CA ALA A 18 12.40 -13.79 22.41
C ALA A 18 11.20 -12.83 22.27
N THR A 19 11.46 -11.57 21.95
CA THR A 19 10.42 -10.64 21.52
C THR A 19 9.92 -11.07 20.14
N PRO A 20 8.60 -11.20 19.91
CA PRO A 20 8.09 -11.50 18.59
C PRO A 20 8.39 -10.32 17.66
N ALA A 21 9.12 -10.58 16.58
CA ALA A 21 9.35 -9.62 15.52
C ALA A 21 8.02 -9.34 14.81
N VAL A 22 7.57 -8.09 14.82
CA VAL A 22 6.44 -7.64 14.01
C VAL A 22 6.89 -7.75 12.55
N THR A 23 6.37 -8.75 11.83
CA THR A 23 6.63 -8.94 10.40
C THR A 23 5.92 -7.86 9.62
N VAL A 24 6.65 -6.79 9.30
CA VAL A 24 6.19 -5.80 8.31
C VAL A 24 6.21 -6.48 6.94
N PRO A 25 5.14 -6.38 6.13
CA PRO A 25 5.11 -6.96 4.79
C PRO A 25 6.33 -6.48 3.98
N SER A 26 7.05 -7.41 3.36
CA SER A 26 8.13 -7.10 2.43
C SER A 26 7.56 -6.28 1.26
N ALA A 27 8.22 -5.19 0.90
CA ALA A 27 7.82 -4.39 -0.25
C ALA A 27 7.71 -5.28 -1.51
N PRO A 28 6.74 -5.00 -2.42
CA PRO A 28 6.63 -5.72 -3.68
C PRO A 28 7.93 -5.65 -4.50
N ARG A 29 8.11 -6.57 -5.46
CA ARG A 29 9.29 -6.56 -6.34
C ARG A 29 9.35 -5.18 -7.01
N ASP A 30 10.54 -4.57 -6.99
CA ASP A 30 10.86 -3.26 -7.57
C ASP A 30 10.35 -2.01 -6.83
N LEU A 31 9.49 -2.15 -5.81
CA LEU A 31 9.12 -1.03 -4.93
C LEU A 31 9.88 -1.06 -3.61
N VAL A 32 10.24 0.11 -3.10
CA VAL A 32 10.82 0.32 -1.77
C VAL A 32 9.89 1.17 -0.92
N VAL A 33 10.02 1.05 0.40
CA VAL A 33 9.32 1.93 1.33
C VAL A 33 10.02 3.28 1.36
N LEU A 34 9.29 4.33 0.98
CA LEU A 34 9.78 5.71 0.97
C LEU A 34 9.55 6.39 2.31
N ALA A 35 8.38 6.17 2.90
CA ALA A 35 7.96 6.80 4.15
C ALA A 35 6.94 5.95 4.90
N ARG A 36 6.82 6.22 6.20
CA ARG A 36 5.73 5.73 7.06
C ARG A 36 5.21 6.87 7.92
N GLU A 37 3.89 6.93 8.04
CA GLU A 37 3.20 7.92 8.87
C GLU A 37 2.19 7.21 9.76
N VAL A 38 2.10 7.63 11.02
CA VAL A 38 1.13 7.09 11.97
C VAL A 38 -0.15 7.92 11.87
N VAL A 39 -1.30 7.23 11.89
CA VAL A 39 -2.62 7.84 11.91
C VAL A 39 -3.26 7.51 13.26
N ASP A 40 -3.08 8.41 14.22
CA ASP A 40 -3.44 8.20 15.63
C ASP A 40 -4.93 7.89 15.82
N ASP A 41 -5.81 8.52 15.05
CA ASP A 41 -7.27 8.38 15.17
C ASP A 41 -7.78 6.94 14.97
N VAL A 42 -7.04 6.11 14.23
CA VAL A 42 -7.44 4.74 13.87
C VAL A 42 -6.39 3.69 14.26
N ASP A 43 -5.38 4.07 15.02
CA ASP A 43 -4.20 3.24 15.32
C ASP A 43 -3.62 2.59 14.05
N GLY A 44 -3.53 3.41 13.00
CA GLY A 44 -3.16 2.99 11.66
C GLY A 44 -1.77 3.46 11.28
N THR A 45 -1.17 2.79 10.29
CA THR A 45 0.08 3.23 9.65
C THR A 45 -0.12 3.38 8.16
N LEU A 46 0.14 4.56 7.63
CA LEU A 46 0.33 4.78 6.20
C LEU A 46 1.76 4.40 5.81
N THR A 47 1.90 3.63 4.74
CA THR A 47 3.18 3.27 4.14
C THR A 47 3.17 3.67 2.68
N PHE A 48 4.16 4.46 2.29
CA PHE A 48 4.33 4.97 0.93
C PHE A 48 5.36 4.09 0.23
N TYR A 49 4.95 3.40 -0.83
CA TYR A 49 5.86 2.58 -1.64
C TYR A 49 6.08 3.25 -2.98
N GLY A 50 7.29 3.18 -3.50
CA GLY A 50 7.62 3.67 -4.83
C GLY A 50 8.94 3.15 -5.34
N ASP A 51 9.37 3.63 -6.50
CA ASP A 51 10.59 3.18 -7.15
C ASP A 51 11.83 3.58 -6.33
N ALA A 52 12.81 2.66 -6.23
CA ALA A 52 14.09 2.92 -5.58
C ALA A 52 14.91 4.01 -6.31
N ASP A 53 14.78 4.06 -7.64
CA ASP A 53 15.34 5.10 -8.48
C ASP A 53 14.21 5.74 -9.32
N PRO A 54 13.66 6.89 -8.88
CA PRO A 54 12.57 7.56 -9.58
C PRO A 54 12.97 8.06 -10.97
N ALA A 55 14.27 8.26 -11.26
CA ALA A 55 14.73 8.69 -12.57
C ALA A 55 14.65 7.58 -13.63
N ALA A 56 14.82 6.32 -13.22
CA ALA A 56 14.64 5.16 -14.10
C ALA A 56 13.16 4.90 -14.44
N ALA A 57 12.25 5.20 -13.52
CA ALA A 57 10.80 5.02 -13.69
C ALA A 57 10.17 5.98 -14.73
N GLU A 58 10.74 7.16 -14.92
CA GLU A 58 10.31 8.13 -15.95
C GLU A 58 10.52 7.61 -17.38
N MET A 59 11.39 6.61 -17.60
CA MET A 59 11.68 6.05 -18.92
C MET A 59 10.64 5.01 -19.39
N SER A 60 9.83 4.43 -18.51
CA SER A 60 8.87 3.36 -18.83
C SER A 60 7.43 3.85 -19.06
N LYS A 61 7.25 5.08 -19.56
CA LYS A 61 5.94 5.67 -19.86
C LYS A 61 5.14 4.76 -20.79
N ARG A 62 4.11 4.08 -20.28
CA ARG A 62 3.06 3.49 -21.14
C ARG A 62 2.43 4.63 -21.94
N ASP A 63 2.33 4.45 -23.26
CA ASP A 63 1.78 5.44 -24.19
C ASP A 63 0.35 5.83 -23.76
N GLY A 64 0.19 7.07 -23.28
CA GLY A 64 -1.05 7.64 -22.77
C GLY A 64 -1.90 8.35 -23.82
N SER A 65 -1.50 8.29 -25.10
CA SER A 65 -2.13 9.04 -26.20
C SER A 65 -3.65 8.84 -26.29
N GLU A 66 -4.14 7.60 -26.13
CA GLU A 66 -5.58 7.30 -26.14
C GLU A 66 -6.28 7.42 -24.76
N LEU A 67 -5.53 7.36 -23.65
CA LEU A 67 -6.09 7.51 -22.30
C LEU A 67 -6.58 8.93 -22.03
N SER A 68 -5.93 9.93 -22.63
CA SER A 68 -6.28 11.35 -22.48
C SER A 68 -7.75 11.66 -22.86
N LYS A 69 -8.29 10.98 -23.88
CA LYS A 69 -9.67 11.20 -24.38
C LYS A 69 -10.76 10.66 -23.45
N ARG A 70 -10.42 9.72 -22.55
CA ARG A 70 -11.36 9.02 -21.65
C ARG A 70 -11.14 9.37 -20.17
N CYS A 71 -10.20 10.27 -19.91
CA CYS A 71 -9.73 10.51 -18.56
C CYS A 71 -10.83 11.05 -17.64
N GLY A 72 -10.84 10.57 -16.41
CA GLY A 72 -11.84 10.89 -15.40
C GLY A 72 -13.10 10.01 -15.42
N SER A 73 -13.28 9.13 -16.43
CA SER A 73 -14.42 8.20 -16.42
C SER A 73 -14.35 7.24 -15.23
N SER A 74 -13.12 6.84 -14.86
CA SER A 74 -12.83 5.89 -13.78
C SER A 74 -13.72 4.65 -13.86
N THR A 75 -13.72 3.98 -15.01
CA THR A 75 -14.55 2.79 -15.27
C THR A 75 -14.08 1.65 -14.36
N VAL A 76 -14.96 1.15 -13.49
CA VAL A 76 -14.63 0.15 -12.47
C VAL A 76 -14.60 -1.27 -13.04
N SER A 77 -13.66 -2.09 -12.56
CA SER A 77 -13.61 -3.54 -12.74
C SER A 77 -13.23 -4.20 -11.42
N CYS A 78 -14.00 -5.21 -11.00
CA CYS A 78 -13.84 -5.87 -9.70
C CYS A 78 -13.16 -7.24 -9.83
N PHE A 79 -12.36 -7.63 -8.84
CA PHE A 79 -11.61 -8.89 -8.85
C PHE A 79 -11.77 -9.69 -7.56
N GLY A 80 -11.87 -11.01 -7.68
CA GLY A 80 -11.97 -11.91 -6.52
C GLY A 80 -10.64 -12.17 -5.80
N SER A 81 -9.51 -11.78 -6.40
CA SER A 81 -8.17 -11.94 -5.83
C SER A 81 -7.72 -10.65 -5.13
N HIS A 82 -6.77 -10.79 -4.18
CA HIS A 82 -6.10 -9.66 -3.54
C HIS A 82 -7.06 -8.70 -2.83
N ARG A 83 -8.07 -9.28 -2.17
CA ARG A 83 -9.16 -8.53 -1.55
C ARG A 83 -8.71 -7.98 -0.21
N ALA A 84 -8.80 -6.67 -0.06
CA ALA A 84 -8.54 -5.97 1.19
C ALA A 84 -9.82 -5.83 2.01
N ASP A 85 -9.65 -5.63 3.32
CA ASP A 85 -10.75 -5.30 4.22
C ASP A 85 -11.36 -3.94 3.84
N ALA A 86 -12.66 -3.92 3.57
CA ALA A 86 -13.37 -2.75 3.06
C ALA A 86 -13.34 -1.57 4.05
N TRP A 87 -13.33 -1.85 5.37
CA TRP A 87 -13.25 -0.81 6.38
C TRP A 87 -11.87 -0.16 6.37
N VAL A 88 -10.79 -0.94 6.28
CA VAL A 88 -9.42 -0.40 6.16
C VAL A 88 -9.27 0.42 4.88
N CYS A 89 -9.83 -0.05 3.76
CA CYS A 89 -9.84 0.70 2.51
C CYS A 89 -10.61 2.02 2.61
N ASN A 90 -11.73 2.03 3.33
CA ASN A 90 -12.48 3.26 3.57
C ASN A 90 -11.68 4.25 4.42
N GLN A 91 -10.96 3.78 5.46
CA GLN A 91 -10.08 4.63 6.25
C GLN A 91 -8.94 5.22 5.41
N LEU A 92 -8.28 4.40 4.58
CA LEU A 92 -7.25 4.87 3.67
C LEU A 92 -7.80 5.95 2.72
N THR A 93 -8.94 5.67 2.10
CA THR A 93 -9.59 6.59 1.14
C THR A 93 -9.93 7.93 1.79
N TYR A 94 -10.42 7.90 3.03
CA TYR A 94 -10.73 9.09 3.81
C TYR A 94 -9.48 9.91 4.16
N GLN A 95 -8.36 9.26 4.51
CA GLN A 95 -7.11 9.98 4.81
C GLN A 95 -6.57 10.69 3.59
N VAL A 96 -6.52 10.02 2.43
CA VAL A 96 -6.00 10.65 1.20
C VAL A 96 -6.93 11.76 0.72
N GLU A 97 -8.26 11.63 0.85
CA GLU A 97 -9.24 12.67 0.49
C GLU A 97 -9.00 13.99 1.22
N ARG A 98 -8.64 13.92 2.51
CA ARG A 98 -8.42 15.09 3.36
C ARG A 98 -7.01 15.67 3.25
N SER A 99 -6.10 14.92 2.63
CA SER A 99 -4.71 15.34 2.45
C SER A 99 -4.60 16.45 1.41
N THR A 100 -3.73 17.42 1.71
CA THR A 100 -3.30 18.46 0.74
C THR A 100 -1.89 18.23 0.23
N THR A 101 -1.28 17.10 0.63
CA THR A 101 0.08 16.73 0.27
C THR A 101 0.18 16.50 -1.23
N GLN A 102 1.24 17.05 -1.81
CA GLN A 102 1.58 16.84 -3.21
C GLN A 102 2.12 15.41 -3.38
N LEU A 103 1.52 14.66 -4.30
CA LEU A 103 2.11 13.40 -4.75
C LEU A 103 3.41 13.72 -5.49
N GLN A 104 4.51 13.22 -4.92
CA GLN A 104 5.79 13.18 -5.59
C GLN A 104 5.71 12.18 -6.77
N GLN A 105 6.64 12.26 -7.73
CA GLN A 105 6.68 11.34 -8.88
C GLN A 105 6.74 9.85 -8.46
N SER A 106 7.38 9.61 -7.31
CA SER A 106 7.37 8.38 -6.54
C SER A 106 6.91 8.78 -5.14
N PRO A 107 5.77 8.30 -4.63
CA PRO A 107 5.32 6.90 -4.60
C PRO A 107 4.56 6.39 -5.83
N ARG A 108 4.35 5.07 -5.87
CA ARG A 108 3.47 4.31 -6.79
C ARG A 108 2.29 3.68 -6.08
N SER A 109 2.33 3.63 -4.75
CA SER A 109 1.19 3.27 -3.92
C SER A 109 1.27 3.87 -2.53
N ILE A 110 0.11 3.99 -1.90
CA ILE A 110 -0.07 4.35 -0.50
C ILE A 110 -0.91 3.24 0.12
N CYS A 111 -0.40 2.62 1.17
CA CYS A 111 -1.09 1.56 1.89
C CYS A 111 -1.37 1.98 3.33
N MET A 112 -2.55 1.63 3.82
CA MET A 112 -2.88 1.69 5.24
C MET A 112 -2.86 0.30 5.84
N THR A 113 -2.23 0.17 7.00
CA THR A 113 -2.33 -1.03 7.84
C THR A 113 -2.98 -0.69 9.17
N ILE A 114 -4.03 -1.44 9.54
CA ILE A 114 -4.69 -1.36 10.85
C ILE A 114 -4.89 -2.78 11.38
N SER A 115 -4.41 -3.07 12.59
CA SER A 115 -4.58 -4.40 13.22
C SER A 115 -4.13 -5.57 12.33
N GLY A 116 -3.05 -5.39 11.56
CA GLY A 116 -2.50 -6.40 10.64
C GLY A 116 -3.26 -6.59 9.32
N LYS A 117 -4.36 -5.86 9.11
CA LYS A 117 -5.07 -5.81 7.82
C LYS A 117 -4.53 -4.66 6.98
N GLN A 118 -4.40 -4.86 5.67
CA GLN A 118 -3.86 -3.87 4.75
C GLN A 118 -4.86 -3.54 3.65
N CYS A 119 -4.90 -2.27 3.27
CA CYS A 119 -5.45 -1.82 2.00
C CYS A 119 -4.46 -0.86 1.34
N CYS A 120 -4.41 -0.88 0.01
CA CYS A 120 -3.49 -0.09 -0.79
C CYS A 120 -4.24 0.58 -1.94
N ILE A 121 -3.95 1.86 -2.15
CA ILE A 121 -4.22 2.56 -3.41
C ILE A 121 -2.92 2.60 -4.20
N SER A 122 -2.90 1.98 -5.38
CA SER A 122 -1.73 1.94 -6.27
C SER A 122 -2.08 2.42 -7.68
N TRP A 123 -1.11 2.91 -8.45
CA TRP A 123 -1.34 3.39 -9.81
C TRP A 123 -0.24 3.02 -10.79
N ALA A 124 -0.61 2.96 -12.08
CA ALA A 124 0.20 2.34 -13.14
C ALA A 124 1.17 3.29 -13.86
N ASN A 125 1.01 4.61 -13.79
CA ASN A 125 1.86 5.59 -14.48
C ASN A 125 2.44 6.61 -13.52
N VAL A 126 3.63 7.16 -13.82
CA VAL A 126 4.19 8.26 -13.01
C VAL A 126 3.24 9.46 -13.08
N VAL A 127 2.89 9.97 -11.90
CA VAL A 127 1.93 11.07 -11.77
C VAL A 127 2.68 12.39 -11.77
N SER A 128 2.26 13.30 -12.64
CA SER A 128 2.74 14.69 -12.62
C SER A 128 1.69 15.59 -11.96
N SER A 129 2.15 16.45 -11.05
CA SER A 129 1.36 17.50 -10.38
C SER A 129 0.06 17.02 -9.72
N GLY A 130 -0.01 15.76 -9.25
CA GLY A 130 -1.16 15.23 -8.51
C GLY A 130 -1.07 15.48 -7.01
N GLN A 131 -2.22 15.55 -6.34
CA GLN A 131 -2.32 15.59 -4.88
C GLN A 131 -2.90 14.27 -4.38
N GLU A 132 -2.62 13.91 -3.12
CA GLU A 132 -3.13 12.65 -2.55
C GLU A 132 -4.67 12.55 -2.63
N LYS A 133 -5.38 13.67 -2.45
CA LYS A 133 -6.84 13.72 -2.61
C LYS A 133 -7.34 13.33 -4.00
N ASP A 134 -6.52 13.45 -5.04
CA ASP A 134 -6.89 13.04 -6.40
C ASP A 134 -7.06 11.50 -6.49
N LEU A 135 -6.52 10.77 -5.51
CA LEU A 135 -6.67 9.32 -5.41
C LEU A 135 -8.08 8.91 -4.94
N ALA A 136 -8.76 9.74 -4.15
CA ALA A 136 -9.94 9.33 -3.40
C ALA A 136 -11.15 8.97 -4.27
N ASN A 137 -11.40 9.71 -5.36
CA ASN A 137 -12.61 9.51 -6.17
C ASN A 137 -12.69 8.10 -6.78
N ALA A 138 -11.59 7.65 -7.37
CA ALA A 138 -11.51 6.32 -7.96
C ALA A 138 -11.59 5.22 -6.89
N ALA A 139 -10.91 5.38 -5.75
CA ALA A 139 -10.98 4.45 -4.64
C ALA A 139 -12.42 4.33 -4.07
N TYR A 140 -13.15 5.43 -3.89
CA TYR A 140 -14.55 5.39 -3.47
C TYR A 140 -15.46 4.67 -4.48
N LYS A 141 -15.22 4.83 -5.78
CA LYS A 141 -15.95 4.07 -6.81
C LYS A 141 -15.71 2.56 -6.68
N VAL A 142 -14.46 2.13 -6.49
CA VAL A 142 -14.14 0.71 -6.25
C VAL A 142 -14.78 0.21 -4.96
N LEU A 143 -14.75 1.00 -3.87
CA LEU A 143 -15.41 0.66 -2.62
C LEU A 143 -16.93 0.43 -2.79
N GLY A 144 -17.59 1.30 -3.55
CA GLY A 144 -19.03 1.20 -3.81
C GLY A 144 -19.40 0.02 -4.72
N ASP A 145 -18.66 -0.17 -5.81
CA ASP A 145 -19.04 -1.09 -6.87
C ASP A 145 -18.47 -2.51 -6.69
N CYS A 146 -17.38 -2.66 -5.94
CA CYS A 146 -16.67 -3.95 -5.80
C CYS A 146 -16.88 -4.67 -4.47
N ASN A 147 -17.83 -4.24 -3.65
CA ASN A 147 -18.29 -5.01 -2.48
C ASN A 147 -19.35 -6.07 -2.87
N ILE A 148 -19.12 -6.79 -3.97
CA ILE A 148 -20.10 -7.71 -4.57
C ILE A 148 -20.19 -9.06 -3.87
N TRP A 149 -19.18 -9.43 -3.07
CA TRP A 149 -19.12 -10.72 -2.38
C TRP A 149 -19.80 -10.72 -1.00
N ASN A 150 -20.24 -9.56 -0.52
CA ASN A 150 -20.89 -9.38 0.78
C ASN A 150 -20.09 -9.95 1.98
N ASP A 151 -18.77 -10.05 1.86
CA ASP A 151 -17.89 -10.57 2.92
C ASP A 151 -17.04 -9.46 3.57
N GLY A 152 -17.37 -8.20 3.29
CA GLY A 152 -16.65 -7.04 3.83
C GLY A 152 -15.27 -6.84 3.21
N THR A 153 -15.02 -7.40 2.02
CA THR A 153 -13.75 -7.25 1.31
C THR A 153 -13.95 -6.62 -0.08
N VAL A 154 -12.93 -5.90 -0.55
CA VAL A 154 -12.94 -5.20 -1.85
C VAL A 154 -11.64 -5.42 -2.61
N SER A 155 -11.74 -5.55 -3.92
CA SER A 155 -10.60 -5.48 -4.85
C SER A 155 -11.11 -5.06 -6.21
N GLY A 156 -10.45 -4.07 -6.79
CA GLY A 156 -10.84 -3.55 -8.08
C GLY A 156 -9.84 -2.55 -8.64
N LEU A 157 -10.08 -2.15 -9.87
CA LEU A 157 -9.36 -1.08 -10.55
C LEU A 157 -10.34 -0.16 -11.26
N THR A 158 -9.89 1.06 -11.47
CA THR A 158 -10.51 2.01 -12.38
C THR A 158 -9.57 2.28 -13.54
N ARG A 159 -10.10 2.13 -14.76
CA ARG A 159 -9.41 2.57 -15.98
C ARG A 159 -9.74 4.03 -16.23
N ASP A 160 -8.78 4.76 -16.80
CA ASP A 160 -8.91 6.17 -17.15
C ASP A 160 -9.07 7.10 -15.92
N THR A 161 -8.36 6.84 -14.83
CA THR A 161 -8.34 7.70 -13.65
C THR A 161 -7.41 8.88 -13.86
N GLN A 162 -7.92 10.08 -13.62
CA GLN A 162 -7.11 11.29 -13.59
C GLN A 162 -6.51 11.49 -12.20
N ILE A 163 -5.18 11.57 -12.12
CA ILE A 163 -4.45 11.96 -10.92
C ILE A 163 -3.55 13.13 -11.31
N GLY A 164 -3.80 14.32 -10.77
CA GLY A 164 -3.22 15.56 -11.29
C GLY A 164 -3.44 15.71 -12.80
N ASN A 165 -2.33 15.77 -13.54
CA ASN A 165 -2.32 15.86 -15.01
C ASN A 165 -2.09 14.51 -15.71
N THR A 166 -2.00 13.41 -14.96
CA THR A 166 -1.74 12.07 -15.51
C THR A 166 -3.03 11.27 -15.60
N CYS A 167 -3.26 10.65 -16.76
CA CYS A 167 -4.27 9.61 -16.89
C CYS A 167 -3.66 8.22 -16.69
N THR A 168 -4.23 7.43 -15.78
CA THR A 168 -3.66 6.14 -15.40
C THR A 168 -4.73 5.12 -14.99
N THR A 169 -4.30 3.91 -14.70
CA THR A 169 -5.11 2.94 -13.95
C THR A 169 -4.82 3.12 -12.48
N GLN A 170 -5.86 3.18 -11.66
CA GLN A 170 -5.76 3.15 -10.20
C GLN A 170 -6.38 1.84 -9.69
N CYS A 171 -5.78 1.24 -8.66
CA CYS A 171 -6.22 -0.02 -8.08
C CYS A 171 -6.40 0.15 -6.58
N LEU A 172 -7.38 -0.56 -6.03
CA LEU A 172 -7.64 -0.68 -4.60
C LEU A 172 -7.62 -2.17 -4.26
N SER A 173 -6.67 -2.61 -3.44
CA SER A 173 -6.45 -4.02 -3.10
C SER A 173 -5.63 -4.20 -1.82
N ASP A 174 -5.31 -5.43 -1.42
CA ASP A 174 -4.39 -5.70 -0.30
C ASP A 174 -2.89 -5.58 -0.68
N ARG A 175 -2.60 -5.17 -1.93
CA ARG A 175 -1.25 -5.11 -2.49
C ARG A 175 -0.81 -3.72 -2.92
N ALA A 176 0.46 -3.39 -2.63
CA ALA A 176 1.12 -2.16 -3.06
C ALA A 176 1.45 -2.14 -4.58
N ASP A 177 1.61 -3.30 -5.22
CA ASP A 177 1.84 -3.47 -6.66
C ASP A 177 0.54 -3.80 -7.43
N GLY A 178 -0.62 -3.43 -6.88
CA GLY A 178 -1.91 -3.86 -7.42
C GLY A 178 -2.21 -3.47 -8.87
N CYS A 179 -1.48 -2.50 -9.42
CA CYS A 179 -1.71 -1.87 -10.72
C CYS A 179 -0.62 -2.11 -11.78
N GLU A 180 0.36 -2.97 -11.50
CA GLU A 180 1.42 -3.32 -12.46
C GLU A 180 0.95 -4.27 -13.58
#